data_AF-A0A9D7N7T0-F1
#
_entry.id   AF-A0A9D7N7T0-F1
#
_cell.length_a   1.000
_cell.length_b   1.000
_cell.length_c   1.000
_cell.angle_alpha   90.00
_cell.angle_beta   90.00
_cell.angle_gamma   90.00
#
_symmetry.space_group_name_H-M   'P 1'
#
loop_
_entity.id
_entity.type
_entity.pdbx_description
1 polymer ?
#
loop_
_entity_poly.entity_id
_entity_poly.type
_entity_poly.pdbx_seq_one_letter_code
_entity_poly.pdbx_strand_id
1 'polypeptide(L)'
;MDTTPSGDEAGGEARHLAAITAHVEKHFGKVALVFHELISDELHLDVLLVAPCEDRPCWTLVTSGMSEKPMSVPAGETAPRRAELLMTLDPGWEMDRER
;
A
#
# COMPACT_ATOMS: atom_id res chain seq x y z
N MET A 1 35.60 9.91 25.00
CA MET A 1 35.42 8.88 23.95
C MET A 1 33.99 9.05 23.51
N ASP A 2 33.82 9.88 22.50
CA ASP A 2 32.53 10.23 21.93
C ASP A 2 32.38 9.38 20.66
N THR A 3 31.48 8.41 20.71
CA THR A 3 31.06 7.67 19.52
C THR A 3 29.54 7.62 19.57
N THR A 4 28.98 8.59 18.86
CA THR A 4 27.63 8.66 18.28
C THR A 4 26.94 7.30 18.16
N PRO A 5 25.66 7.16 18.55
CA PRO A 5 24.92 5.94 18.28
C PRO A 5 24.77 5.77 16.76
N SER A 6 25.12 4.58 16.28
CA SER A 6 24.87 4.13 14.91
C SER A 6 23.40 4.32 14.58
N GLY A 7 23.11 5.24 13.67
CA GLY A 7 21.81 5.36 13.04
C GLY A 7 21.66 4.23 12.02
N ASP A 8 21.23 3.07 12.49
CA ASP A 8 20.64 2.01 11.66
C ASP A 8 19.17 1.85 12.06
N GLU A 9 18.37 2.88 11.78
CA GLU A 9 16.92 2.75 11.63
C GLU A 9 16.50 3.56 10.41
N ALA A 10 16.63 2.93 9.24
CA ALA A 10 15.93 3.36 8.04
C ALA A 10 15.35 2.09 7.39
N GLY A 11 14.21 1.64 7.94
CA GLY A 11 13.31 0.78 7.17
C GLY A 11 12.96 1.54 5.89
N GLY A 12 13.26 0.96 4.74
CA GLY A 12 13.21 1.67 3.47
C GLY A 12 11.78 2.10 3.15
N GLU A 13 11.52 3.41 3.11
CA GLU A 13 10.24 3.88 2.58
C GLU A 13 10.06 3.36 1.14
N ALA A 14 8.92 2.72 0.87
CA ALA A 14 8.60 2.27 -0.48
C ALA A 14 8.70 3.47 -1.44
N ARG A 15 9.45 3.29 -2.54
CA ARG A 15 9.92 4.39 -3.41
C ARG A 15 8.80 5.25 -3.96
N HIS A 16 7.61 4.67 -4.11
CA HIS A 16 6.44 5.32 -4.68
C HIS A 16 5.33 5.62 -3.66
N LEU A 17 5.53 5.33 -2.37
CA LEU A 17 4.50 5.44 -1.34
C LEU A 17 3.83 6.83 -1.34
N ALA A 18 4.62 7.90 -1.31
CA ALA A 18 4.07 9.26 -1.29
C ALA A 18 3.22 9.58 -2.53
N ALA A 19 3.66 9.15 -3.72
CA ALA A 19 2.94 9.40 -4.96
C ALA A 19 1.65 8.56 -5.06
N ILE A 20 1.71 7.30 -4.63
CA ILE A 20 0.56 6.39 -4.59
C ILE A 20 -0.46 6.88 -3.57
N THR A 21 -0.04 7.22 -2.35
CA THR A 21 -0.92 7.80 -1.32
C THR A 21 -1.58 9.07 -1.81
N ALA A 22 -0.83 10.03 -2.39
CA ALA A 22 -1.42 11.25 -2.93
C ALA A 22 -2.44 10.97 -4.05
N HIS A 23 -2.18 9.98 -4.89
CA HIS A 23 -3.12 9.56 -5.93
C HIS A 23 -4.39 8.94 -5.31
N VAL A 24 -4.24 8.06 -4.33
CA VAL A 24 -5.36 7.45 -3.62
C VAL A 24 -6.20 8.52 -2.93
N GLU A 25 -5.58 9.45 -2.20
CA GLU A 25 -6.32 10.50 -1.48
C GLU A 25 -7.07 11.44 -2.41
N LYS A 26 -6.47 11.79 -3.55
CA LYS A 26 -7.09 12.63 -4.56
C LYS A 26 -8.35 12.00 -5.17
N HIS A 27 -8.37 10.68 -5.34
CA HIS A 27 -9.42 9.99 -6.11
C HIS A 27 -10.39 9.18 -5.26
N PHE A 28 -9.97 8.79 -4.08
CA PHE A 28 -10.73 7.90 -3.22
C PHE A 28 -11.08 8.48 -1.86
N GLY A 29 -10.34 9.48 -1.38
CA GLY A 29 -10.50 10.06 -0.06
C GLY A 29 -9.33 9.72 0.84
N LYS A 30 -9.30 10.37 2.01
CA LYS A 30 -8.18 10.28 2.95
C LYS A 30 -7.87 8.82 3.32
N VAL A 31 -6.59 8.45 3.30
CA VAL A 31 -6.17 7.14 3.80
C VAL A 31 -6.40 7.10 5.31
N ALA A 32 -7.23 6.15 5.75
CA ALA A 32 -7.66 6.00 7.13
C ALA A 32 -6.75 5.04 7.91
N LEU A 33 -6.32 3.95 7.25
CA LEU A 33 -5.45 2.93 7.84
C LEU A 33 -4.39 2.51 6.81
N VAL A 34 -3.25 2.07 7.30
CA VAL A 34 -2.21 1.44 6.48
C VAL A 34 -1.89 0.09 7.09
N PHE A 35 -1.99 -0.94 6.27
CA PHE A 35 -1.61 -2.28 6.61
C PHE A 35 -0.19 -2.53 6.09
N HIS A 36 0.78 -2.51 7.00
CA HIS A 36 2.17 -2.86 6.71
C HIS A 36 2.35 -4.38 6.65
N GLU A 37 3.14 -4.85 5.69
CA GLU A 37 3.56 -6.25 5.61
C GLU A 37 4.16 -6.72 6.94
N LEU A 38 3.82 -7.94 7.36
CA LEU A 38 4.21 -8.45 8.68
C LEU A 38 5.68 -8.88 8.74
N ILE A 39 6.24 -9.36 7.62
CA ILE A 39 7.64 -9.79 7.51
C ILE A 39 8.12 -9.45 6.10
N SER A 40 9.08 -8.55 5.98
CA SER A 40 9.82 -8.38 4.72
C SER A 40 11.20 -7.80 4.95
N ASP A 41 12.21 -8.51 4.45
CA ASP A 41 13.61 -8.12 4.49
C ASP A 41 14.05 -7.40 3.19
N GLU A 42 13.19 -7.28 2.16
CA GLU A 42 13.61 -6.79 0.83
C GLU A 42 12.57 -5.96 0.04
N LEU A 43 11.26 -6.08 0.30
CA LEU A 43 10.19 -5.41 -0.46
C LEU A 43 9.10 -4.93 0.49
N HIS A 44 8.84 -3.63 0.58
CA HIS A 44 7.74 -3.13 1.43
C HIS A 44 6.41 -3.21 0.67
N LEU A 45 5.54 -4.17 1.01
CA LEU A 45 4.17 -4.25 0.49
C LEU A 45 3.15 -3.72 1.50
N ASP A 46 2.77 -2.45 1.35
CA ASP A 46 1.70 -1.86 2.15
C ASP A 46 0.33 -2.00 1.47
N VAL A 47 -0.74 -1.96 2.27
CA VAL A 47 -2.11 -1.76 1.77
C VAL A 47 -2.68 -0.50 2.40
N LEU A 48 -3.02 0.48 1.56
CA LEU A 48 -3.68 1.72 1.92
C LEU A 48 -5.19 1.49 1.97
N LEU A 49 -5.83 1.84 3.09
CA LEU A 49 -7.27 1.68 3.29
C LEU A 49 -7.93 3.05 3.34
N VAL A 50 -8.95 3.24 2.51
CA VAL A 50 -9.87 4.36 2.59
C VAL A 50 -11.21 3.88 3.14
N ALA A 51 -11.67 4.54 4.20
CA ALA A 51 -12.92 4.20 4.86
C ALA A 51 -14.14 4.48 3.97
N PRO A 52 -15.23 3.72 4.13
CA PRO A 52 -16.50 4.02 3.49
C PRO A 52 -16.99 5.43 3.81
N CYS A 53 -17.60 6.08 2.84
CA CYS A 53 -18.30 7.35 3.01
C CYS A 53 -19.65 7.33 2.29
N GLU A 54 -20.46 8.38 2.42
CA GLU A 54 -21.78 8.46 1.78
C GLU A 54 -21.71 8.28 0.25
N ASP A 55 -20.73 8.89 -0.40
CA ASP A 55 -20.53 8.79 -1.86
C ASP A 55 -19.90 7.45 -2.30
N ARG A 56 -19.26 6.74 -1.38
CA ARG A 56 -18.63 5.44 -1.63
C ARG A 56 -18.79 4.54 -0.41
N PRO A 57 -19.91 3.80 -0.33
CA PRO A 57 -20.22 2.95 0.81
C PRO A 57 -19.47 1.62 0.69
N CYS A 58 -18.15 1.65 0.53
CA CYS A 58 -17.28 0.47 0.54
C CYS A 58 -15.88 0.86 1.02
N TRP A 59 -15.18 -0.08 1.66
CA TRP A 59 -13.75 0.08 1.92
C TRP A 59 -13.01 0.03 0.60
N THR A 60 -12.06 0.94 0.39
CA THR A 60 -11.14 0.86 -0.76
C THR A 60 -9.75 0.47 -0.26
N LEU A 61 -9.24 -0.65 -0.75
CA LEU A 61 -7.92 -1.17 -0.45
C LEU A 61 -7.04 -0.99 -1.69
N VAL A 62 -5.86 -0.40 -1.52
CA VAL A 62 -4.91 -0.20 -2.62
C VAL A 62 -3.52 -0.64 -2.16
N THR A 63 -2.87 -1.52 -2.92
CA THR A 63 -1.48 -1.89 -2.59
C THR A 63 -0.53 -0.73 -2.87
N SER A 64 0.55 -0.64 -2.12
CA SER A 64 1.68 0.23 -2.41
C SER A 64 2.96 -0.58 -2.22
N GLY A 65 3.68 -0.82 -3.31
CA GLY A 65 4.91 -1.63 -3.31
C GLY A 65 4.88 -2.78 -4.30
N MET A 66 3.70 -3.23 -4.75
CA MET A 66 3.59 -4.34 -5.70
C MET A 66 4.22 -3.97 -7.05
N SER A 67 4.19 -2.69 -7.40
CA SER A 67 4.78 -2.15 -8.62
C SER A 67 6.32 -2.03 -8.58
N GLU A 68 6.97 -2.25 -7.44
CA GLU A 68 8.44 -2.13 -7.30
C GLU A 68 9.20 -3.25 -8.02
N LYS A 69 8.59 -4.43 -8.20
CA LYS A 69 9.08 -5.51 -9.07
C LYS A 69 8.10 -5.75 -10.22
N PRO A 70 8.58 -6.13 -11.42
CA PRO A 70 7.68 -6.41 -12.54
C PRO A 70 6.93 -7.73 -12.32
N MET A 71 5.63 -7.73 -12.59
CA MET A 71 4.76 -8.90 -12.59
C MET A 71 4.91 -9.74 -13.87
N SER A 72 4.54 -11.01 -13.75
CA SER A 72 4.45 -11.95 -14.87
C SER A 72 3.22 -11.66 -15.73
N VAL A 73 3.45 -11.06 -16.89
CA VAL A 73 2.41 -10.83 -17.91
C VAL A 73 2.47 -11.98 -18.94
N PRO A 74 1.34 -12.67 -19.23
CA PRO A 74 1.29 -13.73 -20.23
C PRO A 74 1.82 -13.29 -21.61
N ALA A 75 2.37 -14.23 -22.37
CA ALA A 75 2.87 -13.93 -23.70
C ALA A 75 1.73 -13.47 -24.64
N GLY A 76 1.98 -12.43 -25.43
CA GLY A 76 1.00 -11.86 -26.36
C GLY A 76 0.11 -10.78 -25.74
N GLU A 77 0.16 -10.58 -24.42
CA GLU A 77 -0.60 -9.55 -23.73
C GLU A 77 0.16 -8.22 -23.66
N THR A 78 -0.60 -7.11 -23.67
CA THR A 78 -0.07 -5.74 -23.60
C THR A 78 -0.25 -5.08 -22.23
N ALA A 79 -0.56 -5.89 -21.21
CA ALA A 79 -0.80 -5.41 -19.85
C ALA A 79 0.47 -4.78 -19.23
N PRO A 80 0.32 -3.74 -18.39
CA PRO A 80 1.44 -3.19 -17.63
C PRO A 80 2.11 -4.26 -16.77
N ARG A 81 3.44 -4.32 -16.82
CA ARG A 81 4.22 -5.21 -15.95
C ARG A 81 4.35 -4.66 -14.52
N ARG A 82 3.93 -3.42 -14.27
CA ARG A 82 3.96 -2.80 -12.94
C ARG A 82 2.61 -2.17 -12.71
N ALA A 83 1.96 -2.58 -11.63
CA ALA A 83 0.67 -2.07 -11.21
C ALA A 83 0.53 -2.26 -9.71
N GLU A 84 -0.41 -1.55 -9.13
CA GLU A 84 -0.95 -1.81 -7.80
C GLU A 84 -2.33 -2.46 -7.96
N LEU A 85 -2.75 -3.26 -6.97
CA LEU A 85 -4.09 -3.81 -6.92
C LEU A 85 -5.02 -2.86 -6.20
N LEU A 86 -6.26 -2.79 -6.68
CA LEU A 86 -7.35 -2.12 -6.02
C LEU A 86 -8.46 -3.13 -5.75
N MET A 87 -8.97 -3.13 -4.52
CA MET A 87 -10.09 -3.96 -4.10
C MET A 87 -11.10 -3.13 -3.33
N THR A 88 -12.38 -3.45 -3.48
CA THR A 88 -13.45 -2.86 -2.68
C THR A 88 -14.14 -3.91 -1.84
N LEU A 89 -14.38 -3.60 -0.57
CA LEU A 89 -15.03 -4.50 0.39
C LEU A 89 -16.29 -3.85 0.96
N ASP A 90 -17.25 -4.68 1.36
CA ASP A 90 -18.50 -4.23 1.99
C ASP A 90 -18.19 -3.36 3.23
N PRO A 91 -18.93 -2.26 3.48
CA PRO A 91 -18.64 -1.35 4.58
C PRO A 91 -18.72 -2.01 5.96
N GLY A 92 -19.46 -3.13 6.08
CA GLY A 92 -19.56 -3.91 7.31
C GLY A 92 -18.38 -4.85 7.57
N TRP A 93 -17.37 -4.92 6.69
CA TRP A 93 -16.16 -5.69 6.98
C TRP A 93 -15.36 -5.09 8.14
N GLU A 94 -14.92 -5.98 9.03
CA GLU A 94 -14.02 -5.67 10.14
C GLU A 94 -12.58 -5.50 9.60
N MET A 95 -12.01 -4.31 9.80
CA MET A 95 -10.67 -3.93 9.30
C MET A 95 -9.66 -3.77 10.44
N ASP A 96 -9.93 -4.34 11.61
CA ASP A 96 -8.97 -4.35 12.71
C ASP A 96 -7.88 -5.42 12.50
N ARG A 97 -6.72 -5.18 13.12
CA ARG A 97 -5.57 -6.11 13.09
C ARG A 97 -5.49 -6.98 14.34
N GLU A 98 -6.47 -6.94 15.24
CA GLU A 98 -6.42 -7.70 16.49
C GLU A 98 -6.80 -9.17 16.30
N ARG A 99 -5.79 -10.02 16.09
CA ARG A 99 -5.80 -11.43 16.52
C ARG A 99 -4.44 -11.86 17.06
#